data_AF-A0A3D8T9D5-F1
#
_entry.id   AF-A0A3D8T9D5-F1
#
_cell.length_a   1.000
_cell.length_b   1.000
_cell.length_c   1.000
_cell.angle_alpha   90.00
_cell.angle_beta   90.00
_cell.angle_gamma   90.00
#
_symmetry.space_group_name_H-M   'P 1'
#
loop_
_entity.id
_entity.type
_entity.pdbx_description
1 polymer ?
#
loop_
_entity_poly.entity_id
_entity_poly.type
_entity_poly.pdbx_seq_one_letter_code
_entity_poly.pdbx_strand_id
1 'polypeptide(L)'
;MRDSVGRLDLFIQALEDNAVELNNVKLKLAHKDLHLANIMYDYETSRITAVLDWEFSGVVPFTRWNPSRALFWNGLATPEAKVEKDLMVQEFSKRCKKRGLTILEDAKFSSPLQEAMQEAATYLRCIVEVAPRGQRQDLVGGWKETVLKNLALFGV
;
A
#
# COMPACT_ATOMS: atom_id res chain seq x y z
N MET A 1 10.39 14.21 15.61
CA MET A 1 11.00 12.90 15.30
C MET A 1 12.27 12.66 16.08
N ARG A 2 13.18 13.65 16.25
CA ARG A 2 14.39 13.48 17.08
C ARG A 2 14.07 12.96 18.49
N ASP A 3 12.96 13.40 19.06
CA ASP A 3 12.41 12.98 20.36
C ASP A 3 11.81 11.57 20.39
N SER A 4 11.59 10.96 19.22
CA SER A 4 10.95 9.65 19.07
C SER A 4 11.89 8.57 18.54
N VAL A 5 13.18 8.88 18.31
CA VAL A 5 14.16 7.93 17.74
C VAL A 5 14.30 6.69 18.62
N GLY A 6 14.50 6.84 19.93
CA GLY A 6 14.63 5.69 20.83
C GLY A 6 13.39 4.78 20.85
N ARG A 7 12.19 5.33 20.58
CA ARG A 7 10.97 4.52 20.41
C ARG A 7 10.99 3.76 19.09
N LEU A 8 11.51 4.35 18.01
CA LEU A 8 11.69 3.63 16.74
C LEU A 8 12.67 2.46 16.88
N ASP A 9 13.73 2.61 17.69
CA ASP A 9 14.67 1.51 17.97
C ASP A 9 13.99 0.37 18.73
N LEU A 10 13.22 0.69 19.78
CA LEU A 10 12.41 -0.31 20.51
C LEU A 10 11.37 -0.98 19.61
N PHE A 11 10.80 -0.22 18.68
CA PHE A 11 9.85 -0.75 17.72
C PHE A 11 10.50 -1.75 16.76
N ILE A 12 11.73 -1.49 16.28
CA ILE A 12 12.47 -2.46 15.46
C ILE A 12 12.65 -3.78 16.23
N GLN A 13 13.02 -3.73 17.50
CA GLN A 13 13.12 -4.94 18.33
C GLN A 13 11.77 -5.65 18.45
N ALA A 14 10.69 -4.91 18.72
CA ALA A 14 9.37 -5.49 18.84
C ALA A 14 8.88 -6.13 17.52
N LEU A 15 9.29 -5.62 16.36
CA LEU A 15 9.01 -6.26 15.06
C LEU A 15 9.72 -7.61 14.93
N GLU A 16 10.96 -7.72 15.40
CA GLU A 16 11.70 -8.99 15.41
C GLU A 16 11.05 -9.99 16.37
N ASP A 17 10.67 -9.56 17.57
CA ASP A 17 10.02 -10.40 18.58
C ASP A 17 8.67 -10.95 18.10
N ASN A 18 7.96 -10.19 17.25
CA ASN A 18 6.68 -10.57 16.66
C ASN A 18 6.78 -11.13 15.23
N ALA A 19 8.00 -11.44 14.73
CA ALA A 19 8.25 -11.75 13.33
C ALA A 19 7.40 -12.92 12.79
N VAL A 20 7.08 -13.93 13.61
CA VAL A 20 6.27 -15.09 13.18
C VAL A 20 4.86 -14.64 12.78
N GLU A 21 4.21 -13.81 13.59
CA GLU A 21 2.88 -13.28 13.29
C GLU A 21 2.94 -12.28 12.12
N LEU A 22 3.93 -11.38 12.15
CA LEU A 22 4.05 -10.32 11.16
C LEU A 22 4.38 -10.85 9.76
N ASN A 23 5.12 -11.95 9.67
CA ASN A 23 5.47 -12.61 8.42
C ASN A 23 4.46 -13.68 7.99
N ASN A 24 3.37 -13.90 8.74
CA ASN A 24 2.28 -14.78 8.33
C ASN A 24 1.44 -14.11 7.23
N VAL A 25 2.01 -14.02 6.03
CA VAL A 25 1.42 -13.36 4.86
C VAL A 25 1.56 -14.23 3.63
N LYS A 26 0.57 -14.19 2.75
CA LYS A 26 0.70 -14.82 1.42
C LYS A 26 1.68 -14.02 0.59
N LEU A 27 2.59 -14.69 -0.12
CA LEU A 27 3.47 -14.07 -1.09
C LEU A 27 2.87 -14.18 -2.50
N LYS A 28 2.95 -13.11 -3.28
CA LYS A 28 2.47 -13.07 -4.67
C LYS A 28 3.46 -12.30 -5.53
N LEU A 29 3.59 -12.74 -6.79
CA LEU A 29 4.18 -11.92 -7.83
C LEU A 29 3.26 -10.72 -8.08
N ALA A 30 3.78 -9.52 -7.90
CA ALA A 30 3.08 -8.28 -8.18
C ALA A 30 3.89 -7.43 -9.16
N HIS A 31 3.21 -6.80 -10.11
CA HIS A 31 3.82 -5.84 -11.04
C HIS A 31 4.33 -4.59 -10.33
N LYS A 32 3.64 -4.18 -9.25
CA LYS A 32 3.92 -2.98 -8.44
C LYS A 32 3.79 -1.64 -9.15
N ASP A 33 3.40 -1.62 -10.42
CA ASP A 33 3.12 -0.40 -11.17
C ASP A 33 2.02 -0.59 -12.23
N LEU A 34 0.93 -1.26 -11.83
CA LEU A 34 -0.14 -1.71 -12.73
C LEU A 34 -1.13 -0.57 -13.07
N HIS A 35 -0.63 0.55 -13.60
CA HIS A 35 -1.44 1.68 -14.06
C HIS A 35 -1.90 1.50 -15.52
N LEU A 36 -2.86 2.32 -15.99
CA LEU A 36 -3.48 2.13 -17.30
C LEU A 36 -2.49 2.21 -18.47
N ALA A 37 -1.43 3.03 -18.38
CA ALA A 37 -0.42 3.12 -19.43
C ALA A 37 0.44 1.83 -19.59
N ASN A 38 0.41 0.92 -18.61
CA ASN A 38 1.10 -0.37 -18.67
C ASN A 38 0.18 -1.50 -19.15
N ILE A 39 -1.05 -1.18 -19.57
CA ILE A 39 -2.02 -2.16 -20.07
C ILE A 39 -2.25 -1.92 -21.56
N MET A 40 -1.93 -2.93 -22.37
CA MET A 40 -2.31 -2.94 -23.78
C MET A 40 -3.73 -3.46 -23.91
N TYR A 41 -4.60 -2.65 -24.52
CA TYR A 41 -6.01 -2.97 -24.72
C TYR A 41 -6.35 -2.90 -26.20
N ASP A 42 -6.90 -4.00 -26.72
CA ASP A 42 -7.45 -4.04 -28.07
C ASP A 42 -8.93 -3.67 -28.05
N TYR A 43 -9.27 -2.58 -28.75
CA TYR A 43 -10.63 -2.05 -28.82
C TYR A 43 -11.56 -2.92 -29.66
N GLU A 44 -11.05 -3.61 -30.69
CA GLU A 44 -11.90 -4.43 -31.56
C GLU A 44 -12.43 -5.66 -30.81
N THR A 45 -11.54 -6.32 -30.04
CA THR A 45 -11.93 -7.51 -29.26
C THR A 45 -12.34 -7.21 -27.83
N SER A 46 -12.14 -5.98 -27.35
CA SER A 46 -12.35 -5.57 -25.96
C SER A 46 -11.55 -6.42 -24.95
N ARG A 47 -10.28 -6.70 -25.27
CA ARG A 47 -9.40 -7.55 -24.45
C ARG A 47 -8.10 -6.84 -24.09
N ILE A 48 -7.62 -7.15 -22.88
CA ILE A 48 -6.22 -6.89 -22.52
C ILE A 48 -5.35 -7.89 -23.30
N THR A 49 -4.42 -7.38 -24.08
CA THR A 49 -3.52 -8.18 -24.93
C THR A 49 -2.14 -8.36 -24.31
N ALA A 50 -1.68 -7.39 -23.52
CA ALA A 50 -0.41 -7.46 -22.81
C ALA A 50 -0.40 -6.56 -21.57
N VAL A 51 0.50 -6.87 -20.65
CA VAL A 51 0.89 -6.03 -19.52
C VAL A 51 2.38 -5.73 -19.69
N LEU A 52 2.72 -4.45 -19.78
CA LEU A 52 4.07 -3.97 -20.07
C LEU A 52 4.88 -3.75 -18.78
N ASP A 53 6.11 -3.30 -18.92
CA ASP A 53 6.92 -2.67 -17.88
C ASP A 53 7.01 -3.41 -16.52
N TRP A 54 7.61 -4.59 -16.56
CA TRP A 54 7.78 -5.45 -15.38
C TRP A 54 8.99 -5.10 -14.51
N GLU A 55 9.68 -3.98 -14.73
CA GLU A 55 10.95 -3.67 -14.07
C GLU A 55 10.84 -3.51 -12.54
N PHE A 56 9.67 -3.08 -12.05
CA PHE A 56 9.40 -2.95 -10.62
C PHE A 56 8.78 -4.19 -9.98
N SER A 57 8.53 -5.23 -10.78
CA SER A 57 7.83 -6.43 -10.33
C SER A 57 8.65 -7.21 -9.30
N GLY A 58 7.96 -8.02 -8.50
CA GLY A 58 8.61 -8.90 -7.54
C GLY A 58 7.65 -9.72 -6.73
N VAL A 59 8.20 -10.71 -6.03
CA VAL A 59 7.46 -11.48 -5.02
C VAL A 59 7.37 -10.64 -3.76
N VAL A 60 6.16 -10.29 -3.35
CA VAL A 60 5.90 -9.41 -2.19
C VAL A 60 4.89 -10.01 -1.23
N PRO A 61 4.90 -9.60 0.05
CA PRO A 61 3.74 -9.72 0.92
C PRO A 61 2.51 -9.21 0.19
N PHE A 62 1.47 -10.03 0.11
CA PHE A 62 0.36 -9.71 -0.78
C PHE A 62 -0.41 -8.48 -0.32
N THR A 63 -0.33 -8.11 0.96
CA THR A 63 -0.79 -6.82 1.49
C THR A 63 -0.12 -5.60 0.84
N ARG A 64 1.03 -5.77 0.20
CA ARG A 64 1.83 -4.71 -0.46
C ARG A 64 1.82 -4.80 -1.99
N TRP A 65 0.91 -5.59 -2.57
CA TRP A 65 0.87 -5.86 -4.02
C TRP A 65 0.65 -4.64 -4.91
N ASN A 66 -0.03 -3.62 -4.40
CA ASN A 66 -0.37 -2.39 -5.11
C ASN A 66 0.23 -1.18 -4.37
N PRO A 67 1.57 -1.03 -4.36
CA PRO A 67 2.21 0.15 -3.82
C PRO A 67 1.76 1.38 -4.63
N SER A 68 1.87 2.59 -4.03
CA SER A 68 1.45 3.88 -4.60
C SER A 68 -0.01 3.98 -5.10
N ARG A 69 -0.83 2.95 -4.86
CA ARG A 69 -2.15 2.77 -5.49
C ARG A 69 -2.05 2.81 -7.03
N ALA A 70 -0.99 2.30 -7.65
CA ALA A 70 -0.80 2.38 -9.11
C ALA A 70 -2.01 1.84 -9.91
N LEU A 71 -2.70 0.84 -9.40
CA LEU A 71 -3.89 0.24 -10.02
C LEU A 71 -4.89 1.31 -10.50
N PHE A 72 -5.22 1.24 -11.79
CA PHE A 72 -6.16 2.13 -12.49
C PHE A 72 -5.79 3.62 -12.49
N TRP A 73 -4.56 3.99 -12.13
CA TRP A 73 -4.12 5.36 -12.34
C TRP A 73 -4.04 5.67 -13.84
N ASN A 74 -4.58 6.82 -14.23
CA ASN A 74 -4.67 7.30 -15.61
C ASN A 74 -3.59 8.35 -15.94
N GLY A 75 -2.61 8.57 -15.05
CA GLY A 75 -1.54 9.55 -15.24
C GLY A 75 -1.89 10.98 -14.80
N LEU A 76 -3.15 11.27 -14.49
CA LEU A 76 -3.59 12.61 -14.10
C LEU A 76 -3.61 12.79 -12.58
N ALA A 77 -3.25 14.00 -12.13
CA ALA A 77 -3.23 14.40 -10.72
C ALA A 77 -4.38 15.35 -10.36
N THR A 78 -5.55 15.18 -11.00
CA THR A 78 -6.75 16.00 -10.75
C THR A 78 -7.71 15.31 -9.77
N PRO A 79 -8.58 16.07 -9.06
CA PRO A 79 -9.61 15.48 -8.21
C PRO A 79 -10.53 14.51 -8.96
N GLU A 80 -10.88 14.79 -10.21
CA GLU A 80 -11.77 13.99 -11.03
C GLU A 80 -11.13 12.63 -11.37
N ALA A 81 -9.84 12.63 -11.73
CA ALA A 81 -9.09 11.41 -12.00
C ALA A 81 -9.01 10.49 -10.77
N LYS A 82 -8.95 11.08 -9.56
CA LYS A 82 -9.02 10.31 -8.32
C LYS A 82 -10.39 9.66 -8.12
N VAL A 83 -11.48 10.40 -8.35
CA VAL A 83 -12.85 9.87 -8.26
C VAL A 83 -13.06 8.73 -9.26
N GLU A 84 -12.63 8.92 -10.50
CA GLU A 84 -12.72 7.90 -11.56
C GLU A 84 -11.98 6.61 -11.15
N LYS A 85 -10.75 6.74 -10.67
CA LYS A 85 -9.97 5.62 -10.14
C LYS A 85 -10.67 4.91 -9.00
N ASP A 86 -11.22 5.64 -8.03
CA ASP A 86 -11.93 5.05 -6.90
C ASP A 86 -13.17 4.27 -7.39
N LEU A 87 -13.91 4.79 -8.38
CA LEU A 87 -15.03 4.08 -9.01
C LEU A 87 -14.57 2.79 -9.74
N MET A 88 -13.46 2.85 -10.46
CA MET A 88 -12.89 1.66 -11.11
C MET A 88 -12.47 0.58 -10.11
N VAL A 89 -11.86 0.96 -8.98
CA VAL A 89 -11.51 0.02 -7.90
C VAL A 89 -12.77 -0.63 -7.31
N GLN A 90 -13.84 0.13 -7.13
CA GLN A 90 -15.11 -0.41 -6.65
C GLN A 90 -15.72 -1.40 -7.63
N GLU A 91 -15.75 -1.08 -8.93
CA GLU A 91 -16.25 -1.98 -9.97
C GLU A 91 -15.39 -3.24 -10.10
N PHE A 92 -14.06 -3.11 -10.04
CA PHE A 92 -13.14 -4.24 -10.01
C PHE A 92 -13.44 -5.17 -8.82
N SER A 93 -13.65 -4.61 -7.63
CA SER A 93 -13.99 -5.37 -6.43
C SER A 93 -15.32 -6.13 -6.59
N LYS A 94 -16.35 -5.47 -7.14
CA LYS A 94 -17.64 -6.11 -7.45
C LYS A 94 -17.48 -7.27 -8.43
N ARG A 95 -16.66 -7.09 -9.47
CA ARG A 95 -16.39 -8.13 -10.47
C ARG A 95 -15.60 -9.31 -9.90
N CYS A 96 -14.62 -9.07 -9.03
CA CYS A 96 -13.91 -10.13 -8.33
C CYS A 96 -14.88 -11.00 -7.53
N LYS A 97 -15.74 -10.37 -6.72
CA LYS A 97 -16.77 -11.05 -5.92
C LYS A 97 -17.73 -11.85 -6.81
N LYS A 98 -18.24 -11.25 -7.90
CA LYS A 98 -19.15 -11.94 -8.84
C LYS A 98 -18.51 -13.16 -9.49
N ARG A 99 -17.19 -13.15 -9.68
CA ARG A 99 -16.41 -14.25 -10.27
C ARG A 99 -15.89 -15.25 -9.23
N GLY A 100 -16.18 -15.06 -7.94
CA GLY A 100 -15.65 -15.92 -6.87
C GLY A 100 -14.13 -15.80 -6.69
N LEU A 101 -13.53 -14.68 -7.10
CA LEU A 101 -12.09 -14.43 -6.94
C LEU A 101 -11.81 -13.83 -5.56
N THR A 102 -10.87 -14.41 -4.83
CA THR A 102 -10.48 -13.99 -3.47
C THR A 102 -9.27 -13.05 -3.44
N ILE A 103 -8.90 -12.48 -4.59
CA ILE A 103 -7.64 -11.73 -4.75
C ILE A 103 -7.57 -10.50 -3.84
N LEU A 104 -8.69 -9.87 -3.51
CA LEU A 104 -8.72 -8.70 -2.63
C LEU A 104 -8.76 -9.10 -1.16
N GLU A 105 -9.40 -10.22 -0.84
CA GLU A 105 -9.45 -10.81 0.49
C GLU A 105 -8.08 -11.32 0.92
N ASP A 106 -7.39 -12.00 0.01
CA ASP A 106 -6.04 -12.53 0.22
C ASP A 106 -5.00 -11.42 0.45
N ALA A 107 -5.28 -10.19 0.02
CA ALA A 107 -4.43 -9.02 0.20
C ALA A 107 -4.69 -8.26 1.50
N LYS A 108 -5.63 -8.71 2.35
CA LYS A 108 -5.89 -8.09 3.66
C LYS A 108 -4.83 -8.49 4.68
N PHE A 109 -4.63 -7.64 5.70
CA PHE A 109 -3.84 -8.00 6.87
C PHE A 109 -4.47 -9.17 7.60
N SER A 110 -3.65 -10.09 8.09
CA SER A 110 -4.13 -11.24 8.87
C SER A 110 -4.24 -10.92 10.36
N SER A 111 -3.65 -9.81 10.83
CA SER A 111 -3.76 -9.38 12.23
C SER A 111 -3.69 -7.85 12.39
N PRO A 112 -4.23 -7.31 13.50
CA PRO A 112 -4.07 -5.91 13.85
C PRO A 112 -2.61 -5.46 13.99
N LEU A 113 -1.71 -6.34 14.44
CA LEU A 113 -0.28 -6.02 14.53
C LEU A 113 0.35 -5.83 13.15
N GLN A 114 -0.03 -6.63 12.14
CA GLN A 114 0.44 -6.41 10.78
C GLN A 114 -0.04 -5.08 10.21
N GLU A 115 -1.31 -4.73 10.43
CA GLU A 115 -1.87 -3.43 10.02
C GLU A 115 -1.12 -2.29 10.70
N ALA A 116 -0.92 -2.36 12.01
CA ALA A 116 -0.19 -1.37 12.78
C ALA A 116 1.26 -1.20 12.34
N MET A 117 1.97 -2.30 12.06
CA MET A 117 3.32 -2.28 11.50
C MET A 117 3.35 -1.49 10.18
N GLN A 118 2.42 -1.78 9.26
CA GLN A 118 2.40 -1.14 7.95
C GLN A 118 1.94 0.32 8.02
N GLU A 119 1.00 0.66 8.90
CA GLU A 119 0.61 2.05 9.14
C GLU A 119 1.79 2.87 9.70
N ALA A 120 2.48 2.36 10.73
CA ALA A 120 3.65 3.02 11.31
C ALA A 120 4.73 3.26 10.24
N ALA A 121 5.06 2.24 9.45
CA ALA A 121 6.02 2.35 8.36
C ALA A 121 5.58 3.37 7.28
N THR A 122 4.31 3.37 6.92
CA THR A 122 3.75 4.28 5.90
C THR A 122 3.81 5.73 6.34
N TYR A 123 3.37 6.05 7.55
CA TYR A 123 3.38 7.43 8.05
C TYR A 123 4.79 7.90 8.41
N LEU A 124 5.66 7.01 8.89
CA LEU A 124 7.08 7.33 9.07
C LEU A 124 7.70 7.72 7.73
N ARG A 125 7.43 6.95 6.66
CA ARG A 125 7.84 7.28 5.29
C ARG A 125 7.34 8.66 4.86
N CYS A 126 6.07 8.98 5.08
CA CYS A 126 5.52 10.30 4.79
C CYS A 126 6.31 11.42 5.50
N ILE A 127 6.65 11.23 6.77
CA ILE A 127 7.42 12.22 7.54
C ILE A 127 8.85 12.38 6.99
N VAL A 128 9.53 11.31 6.59
CA VAL A 128 10.93 11.37 6.16
C VAL A 128 11.13 11.61 4.66
N GLU A 129 10.12 11.36 3.82
CA GLU A 129 10.22 11.56 2.37
C GLU A 129 9.37 12.72 1.84
N VAL A 130 8.15 12.93 2.37
CA VAL A 130 7.21 13.94 1.85
C VAL A 130 7.47 15.29 2.50
N ALA A 131 7.57 15.31 3.84
CA ALA A 131 7.78 16.56 4.57
C ALA A 131 9.08 17.29 4.18
N PRO A 132 10.24 16.63 4.00
CA PRO A 132 11.47 17.34 3.61
C PRO A 132 11.41 18.00 2.22
N ARG A 133 10.44 17.62 1.38
CA ARG A 133 10.20 18.24 0.07
C ARG A 133 9.30 19.48 0.15
N GLY A 134 8.95 19.95 1.35
CA GLY A 134 8.04 21.08 1.56
C GLY A 134 6.57 20.76 1.31
N GLN A 135 6.21 19.49 1.08
CA GLN A 135 4.84 19.08 0.80
C GLN A 135 4.11 18.72 2.09
N ARG A 136 2.80 19.03 2.17
CA ARG A 136 1.88 18.59 3.23
C ARG A 136 2.40 18.81 4.67
N GLN A 137 3.06 19.96 4.90
CA GLN A 137 3.66 20.30 6.19
C GLN A 137 2.65 20.31 7.34
N ASP A 138 1.43 20.72 7.04
CA ASP A 138 0.27 20.77 7.94
C ASP A 138 -0.11 19.39 8.51
N LEU A 139 0.21 18.30 7.80
CA LEU A 139 -0.16 16.94 8.20
C LEU A 139 0.89 16.23 9.06
N VAL A 140 2.10 16.79 9.17
CA VAL A 140 3.24 16.13 9.83
C VAL A 140 2.95 15.82 11.31
N GLY A 141 2.24 16.71 12.00
CA GLY A 141 1.81 16.49 13.39
C GLY A 141 0.92 15.24 13.52
N GLY A 142 -0.15 15.15 12.73
CA GLY A 142 -1.06 14.01 12.72
C GLY A 142 -0.40 12.71 12.25
N TRP A 143 0.56 12.78 11.33
CA TRP A 143 1.36 11.61 10.94
C TRP A 143 2.22 11.10 12.10
N LYS A 144 2.86 11.99 12.86
CA LYS A 144 3.64 11.61 14.03
C LYS A 144 2.75 10.94 15.08
N GLU A 145 1.57 11.48 15.35
CA GLU A 145 0.60 10.88 16.27
C GLU A 145 0.18 9.47 15.81
N THR A 146 -0.05 9.30 14.50
CA THR A 146 -0.41 8.00 13.92
C THR A 146 0.72 6.98 14.07
N VAL A 147 1.98 7.40 13.86
CA VAL A 147 3.15 6.54 14.12
C VAL A 147 3.17 6.11 15.58
N LEU A 148 3.12 7.06 16.52
CA LEU A 148 3.21 6.76 17.96
C LEU A 148 2.05 5.88 18.44
N LYS A 149 0.82 6.11 17.95
CA LYS A 149 -0.34 5.27 18.25
C LYS A 149 -0.11 3.80 17.83
N ASN A 150 0.47 3.59 16.65
CA ASN A 150 0.72 2.25 16.15
C ASN A 150 1.91 1.58 16.84
N LEU A 151 2.94 2.33 17.22
CA LEU A 151 4.05 1.84 18.06
C LEU A 151 3.56 1.33 19.42
N ALA A 152 2.58 2.01 20.03
CA ALA A 152 2.04 1.61 21.33
C ALA A 152 1.40 0.21 21.32
N LEU A 153 0.91 -0.27 20.17
CA LEU A 153 0.39 -1.64 20.03
C LEU A 153 1.48 -2.72 20.16
N PHE A 154 2.75 -2.33 20.03
CA PHE A 154 3.92 -3.17 20.24
C PHE A 154 4.56 -2.97 21.62
N GLY A 155 3.91 -2.22 22.52
CA GLY A 155 4.42 -1.94 23.86
C GLY A 155 5.51 -0.86 23.93
N VAL A 156 5.56 0.02 22.93
CA VAL A 156 6.56 1.08 22.76
C VAL A 156 6.02 2.49 23.04
#